data_AF-A0A959U165-F1
#
_entry.id   AF-A0A959U165-F1
#
_cell.length_a   1.000
_cell.length_b   1.000
_cell.length_c   1.000
_cell.angle_alpha   90.00
_cell.angle_beta   90.00
_cell.angle_gamma   90.00
#
_symmetry.space_group_name_H-M   'P 1'
#
loop_
_entity.id
_entity.type
_entity.pdbx_description
1 polymer ?
#
loop_
_entity_poly.entity_id
_entity_poly.type
_entity_poly.pdbx_seq_one_letter_code
_entity_poly.pdbx_strand_id
1 'polypeptide(L)'
;MDKQKIINKMVSNARAIISNQIALPLGCLKMNRIIVWLNSSQCDIDIDVSVFSLYNLKTKNLPVGTERLYWNIEKLIEFEQELAEIDSLYKADILRICRRLIDRYGT
;
A
#
# COMPACT_ATOMS: atom_id res chain seq x y z
N MET A 1 -2.71 -19.65 6.05
CA MET A 1 -3.17 -19.19 4.71
C MET A 1 -2.17 -19.72 3.70
N ASP A 2 -2.63 -20.28 2.58
CA ASP A 2 -1.76 -20.83 1.52
C ASP A 2 -0.85 -19.73 0.94
N LYS A 3 0.47 -20.00 0.82
CA LYS A 3 1.49 -19.05 0.35
C LYS A 3 1.12 -18.43 -1.00
N GLN A 4 0.64 -19.25 -1.94
CA GLN A 4 0.27 -18.77 -3.26
C GLN A 4 -0.91 -17.79 -3.19
N LYS A 5 -1.85 -17.99 -2.27
CA LYS A 5 -2.96 -17.05 -2.06
C LYS A 5 -2.49 -15.70 -1.54
N ILE A 6 -1.42 -15.66 -0.72
CA ILE A 6 -0.84 -14.41 -0.22
C ILE A 6 -0.15 -13.65 -1.35
N ILE A 7 0.66 -14.36 -2.15
CA ILE A 7 1.33 -13.80 -3.34
C ILE A 7 0.31 -13.24 -4.33
N ASN A 8 -0.75 -14.00 -4.62
CA ASN A 8 -1.81 -13.53 -5.53
C ASN A 8 -2.50 -12.25 -5.01
N LYS A 9 -2.72 -12.13 -3.70
CA LYS A 9 -3.24 -10.90 -3.07
C LYS A 9 -2.27 -9.73 -3.20
N MET A 10 -0.98 -9.96 -2.98
CA MET A 10 0.08 -8.96 -3.14
C MET A 10 0.10 -8.42 -4.56
N VAL A 11 0.15 -9.30 -5.57
CA VAL A 11 0.15 -8.92 -6.99
C VAL A 11 -1.14 -8.20 -7.37
N SER A 12 -2.30 -8.68 -6.92
CA SER A 12 -3.58 -8.04 -7.18
C SER A 12 -3.62 -6.61 -6.62
N ASN A 13 -3.14 -6.41 -5.39
CA ASN A 13 -3.06 -5.08 -4.79
C ASN A 13 -2.05 -4.18 -5.51
N ALA A 14 -0.91 -4.71 -5.95
CA ALA A 14 0.07 -3.96 -6.76
C ALA A 14 -0.53 -3.51 -8.10
N ARG A 15 -1.30 -4.37 -8.78
CA ARG A 15 -2.04 -4.02 -10.01
C ARG A 15 -3.06 -2.92 -9.73
N ALA A 16 -3.81 -3.01 -8.64
CA ALA A 16 -4.80 -1.99 -8.26
C ALA A 16 -4.17 -0.63 -8.00
N ILE A 17 -3.00 -0.58 -7.32
CA ILE A 17 -2.25 0.66 -7.08
C ILE A 17 -1.78 1.28 -8.41
N ILE A 18 -1.07 0.50 -9.23
CA ILE A 18 -0.51 1.01 -10.50
C ILE A 18 -1.61 1.47 -11.47
N SER A 19 -2.75 0.78 -11.51
CA SER A 19 -3.87 1.12 -12.38
C SER A 19 -4.80 2.20 -11.80
N ASN A 20 -4.46 2.79 -10.65
CA ASN A 20 -5.29 3.77 -9.93
C ASN A 20 -6.72 3.28 -9.60
N GLN A 21 -6.95 1.96 -9.56
CA GLN A 21 -8.23 1.39 -9.11
C GLN A 21 -8.44 1.56 -7.60
N ILE A 22 -7.36 1.85 -6.88
CA ILE A 22 -7.37 2.17 -5.46
C ILE A 22 -6.48 3.39 -5.22
N ALA A 23 -6.89 4.27 -4.30
CA ALA A 23 -6.05 5.37 -3.86
C ALA A 23 -4.74 4.84 -3.26
N LEU A 24 -3.62 5.49 -3.56
CA LEU A 24 -2.28 5.09 -3.12
C LEU A 24 -2.20 4.84 -1.59
N PRO A 25 -2.73 5.72 -0.71
CA PRO A 25 -2.65 5.49 0.73
C PRO A 25 -3.36 4.20 1.17
N LEU A 26 -4.56 3.96 0.65
CA LEU A 26 -5.32 2.75 0.96
C LEU A 26 -4.67 1.49 0.39
N GLY A 27 -4.08 1.60 -0.80
CA GLY A 27 -3.30 0.54 -1.43
C GLY A 27 -2.08 0.16 -0.58
N CYS A 28 -1.33 1.14 -0.08
CA CYS A 28 -0.18 0.93 0.80
C CYS A 28 -0.58 0.30 2.14
N LEU A 29 -1.67 0.77 2.75
CA LEU A 29 -2.21 0.17 3.98
C LEU A 29 -2.56 -1.31 3.76
N LYS A 30 -3.24 -1.63 2.65
CA LYS A 30 -3.55 -3.03 2.29
C LYS A 30 -2.27 -3.84 2.03
N MET A 31 -1.29 -3.26 1.34
CA MET A 31 -0.01 -3.92 1.08
C MET A 31 0.72 -4.25 2.38
N ASN A 32 0.78 -3.31 3.32
CA ASN A 32 1.42 -3.51 4.62
C ASN A 32 0.78 -4.67 5.41
N ARG A 33 -0.55 -4.82 5.35
CA ARG A 33 -1.25 -5.99 5.94
C ARG A 33 -0.86 -7.30 5.25
N ILE A 34 -0.71 -7.30 3.93
CA ILE A 34 -0.28 -8.47 3.17
C ILE A 34 1.16 -8.86 3.53
N ILE A 35 2.05 -7.88 3.69
CA ILE A 35 3.46 -8.08 4.11
C ILE A 35 3.53 -8.73 5.50
N VAL A 36 2.69 -8.28 6.45
CA VAL A 36 2.59 -8.93 7.78
C VAL A 36 2.23 -10.41 7.63
N TRP A 37 1.30 -10.76 6.73
CA TRP A 37 0.95 -12.16 6.47
C TRP A 37 2.04 -12.96 5.77
N LEU A 38 2.81 -12.35 4.86
CA LEU A 38 3.97 -12.98 4.23
C LEU A 38 5.01 -13.37 5.29
N ASN A 39 5.37 -12.39 6.14
CA ASN A 39 6.34 -12.57 7.21
C ASN A 39 5.89 -13.64 8.22
N SER A 40 4.62 -13.61 8.63
CA SER A 40 4.08 -14.61 9.59
C SER A 40 4.01 -16.02 9.00
N SER A 41 3.99 -16.16 7.68
CA SER A 41 3.83 -17.46 6.99
C SER A 41 5.16 -18.03 6.48
N GLN A 42 6.31 -17.43 6.85
CA GLN A 42 7.65 -17.79 6.33
C GLN A 42 7.63 -17.89 4.79
N CYS A 43 6.98 -16.91 4.17
CA CYS A 43 6.90 -16.79 2.72
C CYS A 43 7.87 -15.70 2.29
N ASP A 44 9.10 -16.09 1.98
CA ASP A 44 10.12 -15.16 1.55
C ASP A 44 9.87 -14.69 0.11
N ILE A 45 10.02 -13.39 -0.10
CA ILE A 45 10.04 -12.76 -1.42
C ILE A 45 11.40 -12.09 -1.63
N ASP A 46 11.87 -12.06 -2.88
CA ASP A 46 13.19 -11.54 -3.25
C ASP A 46 13.17 -10.03 -3.59
N ILE A 47 12.08 -9.35 -3.24
CA ILE A 47 11.87 -7.92 -3.46
C ILE A 47 11.74 -7.24 -2.11
N ASP A 48 12.57 -6.21 -1.87
CA ASP A 48 12.42 -5.33 -0.72
C ASP A 48 11.12 -4.53 -0.85
N VAL A 49 10.21 -4.78 0.10
CA VAL A 49 8.88 -4.16 0.20
C VAL A 49 8.78 -3.19 1.38
N SER A 50 9.89 -2.83 2.01
CA SER A 50 9.94 -1.95 3.17
C SER A 50 9.32 -0.57 2.93
N VAL A 51 9.31 -0.09 1.67
CA VAL A 51 8.71 1.19 1.27
C VAL A 51 7.24 1.31 1.69
N PHE A 52 6.47 0.21 1.65
CA PHE A 52 5.07 0.24 2.05
C PHE A 52 4.90 0.41 3.56
N SER A 53 5.78 -0.21 4.35
CA SER A 53 5.78 -0.06 5.81
C SER A 53 6.24 1.35 6.22
N LEU A 54 7.25 1.90 5.53
CA LEU A 54 7.71 3.28 5.74
C LEU A 54 6.61 4.29 5.41
N TYR A 55 5.94 4.13 4.27
CA TYR A 55 4.79 4.95 3.89
C TYR A 55 3.68 4.85 4.94
N ASN A 56 3.31 3.62 5.33
CA ASN A 56 2.25 3.39 6.32
C ASN A 56 2.57 4.01 7.69
N LEU A 57 3.85 4.07 8.08
CA LEU A 57 4.28 4.74 9.31
C LEU A 57 4.04 6.25 9.24
N LYS A 58 4.25 6.86 8.07
CA LYS A 58 4.02 8.29 7.84
C LYS A 58 2.52 8.63 7.80
N THR A 59 1.70 7.75 7.25
CA THR A 59 0.25 7.97 7.16
C THR A 59 -0.57 7.37 8.31
N LYS A 60 0.07 6.82 9.35
CA LYS A 60 -0.62 6.01 10.39
C LYS A 60 -1.72 6.77 11.15
N ASN A 61 -1.61 8.09 11.23
CA ASN A 61 -2.53 8.96 11.96
C ASN A 61 -3.50 9.68 11.01
N LEU A 62 -3.42 9.42 9.70
CA LEU A 62 -4.24 10.06 8.69
C LEU A 62 -5.40 9.14 8.29
N PRO A 63 -6.59 9.69 7.99
CA PRO A 63 -7.69 8.89 7.50
C PRO A 63 -7.48 8.54 6.03
N VAL A 64 -7.18 7.26 5.75
CA VAL A 64 -6.81 6.74 4.43
C VAL A 64 -7.84 5.75 3.86
N GLY A 65 -8.84 5.37 4.65
CA GLY A 65 -9.86 4.38 4.29
C GLY A 65 -11.29 4.85 4.53
N THR A 66 -12.16 3.92 4.93
CA THR A 66 -13.59 4.15 5.14
C THR A 66 -13.87 5.08 6.31
N GLU A 67 -12.93 5.22 7.25
CA GLU A 67 -13.02 6.16 8.36
C GLU A 67 -13.30 7.59 7.86
N ARG A 68 -12.79 7.97 6.67
CA ARG A 68 -13.01 9.28 6.03
C ARG A 68 -14.49 9.65 5.91
N LEU A 69 -15.40 8.67 5.82
CA LEU A 69 -16.85 8.92 5.75
C LEU A 69 -17.42 9.52 7.04
N TYR A 70 -16.70 9.43 8.15
CA TYR A 70 -17.13 9.88 9.47
C TYR A 70 -16.38 11.12 9.98
N TRP A 71 -15.47 11.67 9.18
CA TRP A 71 -14.70 12.86 9.57
C TRP A 71 -15.40 14.15 9.14
N ASN A 72 -15.11 15.22 9.89
CA ASN A 72 -15.46 16.58 9.48
C ASN A 72 -14.72 16.95 8.18
N ILE A 73 -15.44 17.56 7.23
CA ILE A 73 -14.91 17.84 5.89
C ILE A 73 -13.72 18.82 5.89
N GLU A 74 -13.74 19.85 6.75
CA GLU A 74 -12.63 20.80 6.84
C GLU A 74 -11.35 20.11 7.35
N LYS A 75 -11.50 19.22 8.32
CA LYS A 75 -10.38 18.39 8.80
C LYS A 75 -9.86 17.44 7.74
N LEU A 76 -10.72 16.87 6.89
CA LEU A 76 -10.27 16.06 5.76
C LEU A 76 -9.44 16.89 4.77
N ILE A 77 -9.88 18.11 4.45
CA ILE A 77 -9.15 19.01 3.55
C ILE A 77 -7.75 19.32 4.08
N GLU A 78 -7.61 19.56 5.39
CA GLU A 78 -6.29 19.73 6.03
C GLU A 78 -5.41 18.47 5.85
N PHE A 79 -5.96 17.28 6.09
CA PHE A 79 -5.22 16.03 5.92
C PHE A 79 -4.84 15.72 4.48
N GLU A 80 -5.62 16.18 3.49
CA GLU A 80 -5.25 15.99 2.08
C GLU A 80 -3.94 16.70 1.73
N GLN A 81 -3.64 17.84 2.37
CA GLN A 81 -2.37 18.55 2.16
C GLN A 81 -1.19 17.73 2.70
N GLU A 82 -1.30 17.24 3.94
CA GLU A 82 -0.28 16.38 4.56
C GLU A 82 -0.08 15.09 3.76
N LEU A 83 -1.18 14.49 3.28
CA LEU A 83 -1.14 13.27 2.49
C LEU A 83 -0.49 13.48 1.13
N ALA A 84 -0.74 14.63 0.48
CA ALA A 84 -0.11 14.97 -0.79
C ALA A 84 1.41 15.14 -0.68
N GLU A 85 1.90 15.73 0.42
CA GLU A 85 3.33 15.83 0.70
C GLU A 85 3.96 14.46 0.86
N ILE A 86 3.36 13.57 1.65
CA ILE A 86 3.83 12.20 1.83
C ILE A 86 3.80 11.44 0.49
N ASP A 87 2.70 11.53 -0.26
CA ASP A 87 2.58 10.92 -1.58
C ASP A 87 3.71 11.35 -2.51
N SER A 88 4.03 12.64 -2.54
CA SER A 88 5.09 13.18 -3.41
C SER A 88 6.46 12.54 -3.14
N LEU A 89 6.75 12.20 -1.87
CA LEU A 89 8.03 11.62 -1.45
C LEU A 89 8.16 10.14 -1.79
N TYR A 90 7.06 9.38 -1.73
CA TYR A 90 7.10 7.91 -1.79
C TYR A 90 6.52 7.32 -3.08
N LYS A 91 5.68 8.06 -3.81
CA LYS A 91 4.89 7.54 -4.93
C LYS A 91 5.75 6.89 -6.01
N ALA A 92 6.86 7.52 -6.38
CA ALA A 92 7.75 6.98 -7.42
C ALA A 92 8.29 5.59 -7.03
N ASP A 93 8.75 5.43 -5.79
CA ASP A 93 9.32 4.17 -5.32
C ASP A 93 8.26 3.09 -5.11
N ILE A 94 7.08 3.47 -4.58
CA ILE A 94 5.94 2.56 -4.48
C ILE A 94 5.56 2.01 -5.86
N LEU A 95 5.44 2.87 -6.88
CA LEU A 95 5.11 2.44 -8.24
C LEU A 95 6.18 1.53 -8.84
N ARG A 96 7.46 1.82 -8.62
CA ARG A 96 8.57 0.94 -9.04
C ARG A 96 8.47 -0.43 -8.38
N ILE A 97 8.25 -0.50 -7.08
CA ILE A 97 8.12 -1.78 -6.36
C ILE A 97 6.87 -2.53 -6.82
N CYS A 98 5.71 -1.87 -6.96
CA CYS A 98 4.51 -2.48 -7.51
C CYS A 98 4.78 -3.11 -8.89
N ARG A 99 5.50 -2.41 -9.77
CA ARG A 99 5.83 -2.93 -11.11
C ARG A 99 6.68 -4.20 -11.00
N ARG A 100 7.74 -4.17 -10.18
CA ARG A 100 8.60 -5.33 -9.92
C ARG A 100 7.83 -6.53 -9.36
N LEU A 101 6.91 -6.30 -8.43
CA LEU A 101 6.07 -7.36 -7.86
C LEU A 101 5.19 -8.02 -8.93
N ILE A 102 4.60 -7.22 -9.83
CA ILE A 102 3.79 -7.74 -10.92
C ILE A 102 4.66 -8.49 -11.94
N ASP A 103 5.84 -7.98 -12.29
CA ASP A 103 6.73 -8.65 -13.24
C ASP A 103 7.26 -9.98 -12.71
N ARG A 104 7.55 -10.05 -11.41
CA ARG A 104 8.14 -11.22 -10.78
C ARG A 104 7.14 -12.31 -10.44
N TYR A 105 5.96 -11.91 -9.97
CA TYR A 105 4.97 -12.83 -9.39
C TYR A 105 3.62 -12.81 -10.10
N GLY A 106 3.42 -11.90 -11.05
CA GLY A 106 2.21 -11.86 -11.86
C GLY A 106 2.27 -12.93 -12.94
N THR A 107 1.50 -13.99 -12.74
CA THR A 107 1.03 -14.85 -13.83
C THR A 107 -0.04 -14.15 -14.65
#